data_AF-A0ABD0PQF5-F1
#
_entry.id   AF-A0ABD0PQF5-F1
#
_cell.length_a   1.000
_cell.length_b   1.000
_cell.length_c   1.000
_cell.angle_alpha   90.00
_cell.angle_beta   90.00
_cell.angle_gamma   90.00
#
_symmetry.space_group_name_H-M   'P 1'
#
loop_
_entity.id
_entity.type
_entity.pdbx_description
1 polymer ?
#
loop_
_entity_poly.entity_id
_entity_poly.type
_entity_poly.pdbx_seq_one_letter_code
_entity_poly.pdbx_strand_id
1 'polypeptide(L)'
;MDPEVSFMLHCDPLQALGEHQIHVEISDRFNRQSFPEIEQHIEALWSDRVTKEPWLFNGAKFRLHSAVLSVMERGPVAEQAVQNLPHLKCGEGDQLESADNHGQNECADPQAFLAQPLGVGAVMATADGDVVLLRRSLLDIPGGHPEPK
;
A
#
# COMPACT_ATOMS: atom_id res chain seq x y z
N MET A 1 16.95 13.22 -5.41
CA MET A 1 15.83 12.45 -4.85
C MET A 1 16.40 11.12 -4.42
N ASP A 2 15.97 10.63 -3.26
CA ASP A 2 16.35 9.29 -2.80
C ASP A 2 15.81 8.24 -3.79
N PRO A 3 16.64 7.34 -4.34
CA PRO A 3 16.17 6.34 -5.30
C PRO A 3 15.20 5.31 -4.69
N GLU A 4 15.15 5.19 -3.36
CA GLU A 4 14.26 4.25 -2.66
C GLU A 4 12.85 4.81 -2.47
N VAL A 5 12.63 6.11 -2.72
CA VAL A 5 11.35 6.79 -2.47
C VAL A 5 10.88 7.58 -3.69
N SER A 6 9.67 7.28 -4.15
CA SER A 6 8.99 8.04 -5.20
C SER A 6 7.71 8.69 -4.67
N PHE A 7 7.38 9.88 -5.18
CA PHE A 7 6.11 10.53 -4.89
C PHE A 7 5.06 10.12 -5.92
N MET A 8 3.98 9.48 -5.48
CA MET A 8 2.83 9.16 -6.33
C MET A 8 1.83 10.32 -6.40
N LEU A 9 1.61 11.01 -5.28
CA LEU A 9 0.67 12.13 -5.15
C LEU A 9 1.27 13.18 -4.21
N HIS A 10 1.13 14.45 -4.56
CA HIS A 10 1.58 15.57 -3.72
C HIS A 10 0.45 16.58 -3.57
N CYS A 11 0.07 16.86 -2.32
CA CYS A 11 -0.84 17.94 -1.97
C CYS A 11 -0.02 19.08 -1.36
N ASP A 12 -0.25 20.31 -1.81
CA ASP A 12 0.37 21.48 -1.19
C ASP A 12 -0.07 21.56 0.29
N PRO A 13 0.83 21.80 1.27
CA PRO A 13 0.46 21.92 2.67
C PRO A 13 -0.61 22.99 2.97
N LEU A 14 -0.66 24.07 2.18
CA LEU A 14 -1.71 25.09 2.28
C LEU A 14 -3.06 24.62 1.72
N GLN A 15 -3.05 23.48 1.03
CA GLN A 15 -4.17 22.83 0.37
C GLN A 15 -4.36 21.40 0.90
N ALA A 16 -3.96 21.15 2.15
CA ALA A 16 -4.17 19.87 2.80
C ALA A 16 -5.65 19.47 2.72
N LEU A 17 -5.89 18.22 2.33
CA LEU A 17 -7.23 17.72 2.11
C LEU A 17 -7.83 17.26 3.44
N GLY A 18 -9.00 17.80 3.78
CA GLY A 18 -9.84 17.23 4.82
C GLY A 18 -10.47 15.91 4.35
N GLU A 19 -10.90 15.07 5.29
CA GLU A 19 -11.53 13.77 5.00
C GLU A 19 -12.71 13.88 4.02
N HIS A 20 -13.54 14.93 4.17
CA HIS A 20 -14.68 15.21 3.30
C HIS A 20 -14.30 15.60 1.85
N GLN A 21 -13.03 15.88 1.57
CA GLN A 21 -12.48 16.19 0.25
C GLN A 21 -11.79 14.98 -0.38
N ILE A 22 -11.85 13.82 0.28
CA ILE A 22 -11.27 12.58 -0.20
C ILE A 22 -12.41 11.63 -0.57
N HIS A 23 -12.44 11.22 -1.83
CA HIS A 23 -13.34 10.19 -2.30
C HIS A 23 -12.55 8.90 -2.49
N VAL A 24 -13.06 7.82 -1.88
CA VAL A 24 -12.46 6.49 -2.02
C VAL A 24 -13.40 5.62 -2.82
N GLU A 25 -12.88 5.02 -3.88
CA GLU A 25 -13.60 4.00 -4.62
C GLU A 25 -13.06 2.62 -4.29
N ILE A 26 -13.93 1.75 -3.76
CA ILE A 26 -13.61 0.36 -3.43
C ILE A 26 -14.31 -0.58 -4.42
N SER A 27 -13.52 -1.35 -5.15
CA SER A 27 -14.02 -2.26 -6.18
C SER A 27 -13.05 -3.40 -6.46
N ASP A 28 -13.59 -4.59 -6.76
CA ASP A 28 -12.79 -5.77 -7.11
C ASP A 28 -11.98 -5.61 -8.40
N ARG A 29 -12.31 -4.63 -9.25
CA ARG A 29 -11.53 -4.34 -10.45
C ARG A 29 -10.15 -3.77 -10.16
N PHE A 30 -9.95 -3.26 -8.94
CA PHE A 30 -8.66 -2.77 -8.45
C PHE A 30 -7.86 -3.90 -7.80
N ASN A 31 -8.30 -5.15 -7.95
CA ASN A 31 -7.64 -6.31 -7.37
C ASN A 31 -6.30 -6.60 -8.05
N ARG A 32 -5.34 -7.09 -7.25
CA ARG A 32 -4.14 -7.73 -7.81
C ARG A 32 -4.58 -8.80 -8.80
N GLN A 33 -3.99 -8.78 -9.99
CA GLN A 33 -4.18 -9.83 -10.97
C GLN A 33 -3.57 -11.13 -10.44
N SER A 34 -4.22 -12.25 -10.74
CA SER A 34 -3.79 -13.57 -10.27
C SER A 34 -3.79 -14.56 -11.42
N PHE A 35 -2.87 -15.50 -11.36
CA PHE A 35 -2.83 -16.68 -12.21
C PHE A 35 -2.43 -17.89 -11.36
N PRO A 36 -2.80 -19.12 -11.75
CA PRO A 36 -2.68 -20.28 -10.88
C PRO A 36 -1.27 -20.50 -10.31
N GLU A 37 -0.24 -20.28 -11.11
CA GLU A 37 1.16 -20.51 -10.75
C GLU A 37 1.63 -19.57 -9.62
N ILE A 38 1.27 -18.28 -9.68
CA ILE A 38 1.64 -17.32 -8.63
C ILE A 38 0.87 -17.57 -7.33
N GLU A 39 -0.41 -17.93 -7.40
CA GLU A 39 -1.19 -18.26 -6.19
C GLU A 39 -0.67 -19.53 -5.50
N GLN A 40 -0.33 -20.57 -6.27
CA GLN A 40 0.27 -21.79 -5.74
C GLN A 40 1.61 -21.50 -5.07
N HIS A 41 2.42 -20.62 -5.67
CA HIS A 41 3.68 -20.20 -5.09
C HIS A 41 3.50 -19.45 -3.77
N ILE A 42 2.58 -18.47 -3.72
CA ILE A 42 2.23 -17.73 -2.50
C ILE A 42 1.76 -18.68 -1.40
N GLU A 43 0.92 -19.65 -1.72
CA GLU A 43 0.43 -20.64 -0.76
C GLU A 43 1.55 -21.52 -0.21
N ALA A 44 2.47 -21.96 -1.08
CA ALA A 44 3.61 -22.77 -0.68
C ALA A 44 4.54 -22.01 0.29
N LEU A 45 4.84 -20.74 0.00
CA LEU A 45 5.63 -19.88 0.88
C LEU A 45 4.94 -19.68 2.24
N TRP A 46 3.64 -19.39 2.23
CA TRP A 46 2.87 -19.22 3.46
C TRP A 46 2.86 -20.50 4.31
N SER A 47 2.66 -21.66 3.68
CA SER A 47 2.63 -22.95 4.35
C SER A 47 3.98 -23.29 5.01
N ASP A 48 5.10 -23.05 4.32
CA ASP A 48 6.44 -23.22 4.90
C ASP A 48 6.67 -22.26 6.08
N ARG A 49 6.25 -21.00 5.94
CA ARG A 49 6.39 -19.99 6.99
C ARG A 49 5.62 -20.35 8.25
N VAL A 50 4.33 -20.71 8.14
CA VAL A 50 3.48 -21.09 9.28
C VAL A 50 3.94 -22.39 9.93
N THR A 51 4.54 -23.31 9.17
CA THR A 51 5.15 -24.53 9.74
C THR A 51 6.29 -24.20 10.70
N LYS A 52 7.08 -23.16 10.39
CA LYS A 52 8.20 -22.69 11.23
C LYS A 52 7.72 -21.79 12.37
N GLU A 53 6.70 -20.98 12.12
CA GLU A 53 6.16 -20.00 13.07
C GLU A 53 4.63 -20.12 13.16
N PRO A 54 4.11 -21.07 13.96
CA PRO A 54 2.69 -21.39 14.02
C PRO A 54 1.82 -20.30 14.66
N TRP A 55 2.43 -19.28 15.27
CA TRP A 55 1.73 -18.13 15.84
C TRP A 55 1.42 -17.03 14.81
N LEU A 56 1.94 -17.14 13.58
CA LEU A 56 1.60 -16.20 12.52
C LEU A 56 0.15 -16.39 12.09
N PHE A 57 -0.50 -15.27 11.76
CA PHE A 57 -1.86 -15.23 11.26
C PHE A 57 -1.92 -14.31 10.04
N ASN A 58 -2.92 -14.55 9.20
CA ASN A 58 -3.15 -13.74 8.01
C ASN A 58 -4.00 -12.51 8.37
N GLY A 59 -3.70 -11.38 7.73
CA GLY A 59 -4.44 -10.13 7.90
C GLY A 59 -4.94 -9.60 6.56
N ALA A 60 -6.15 -9.04 6.57
CA ALA A 60 -6.68 -8.31 5.42
C ALA A 60 -6.05 -6.91 5.35
N LYS A 61 -5.73 -6.42 4.16
CA LYS A 61 -5.13 -5.09 3.96
C LYS A 61 -5.78 -4.36 2.81
N PHE A 62 -5.74 -3.04 2.82
CA PHE A 62 -6.15 -2.27 1.65
C PHE A 62 -5.05 -2.31 0.58
N ARG A 63 -5.37 -2.42 -0.72
CA ARG A 63 -4.42 -2.20 -1.82
C ARG A 63 -4.63 -0.85 -2.45
N LEU A 64 -3.56 -0.10 -2.64
CA LEU A 64 -3.61 1.14 -3.40
C LEU A 64 -3.41 0.82 -4.88
N HIS A 65 -4.42 1.11 -5.70
CA HIS A 65 -4.31 0.94 -7.15
C HIS A 65 -3.86 2.24 -7.82
N SER A 66 -4.52 3.35 -7.50
CA SER A 66 -4.16 4.66 -8.04
C SER A 66 -4.71 5.78 -7.16
N ALA A 67 -4.12 6.97 -7.29
CA ALA A 67 -4.66 8.19 -6.69
C ALA A 67 -4.54 9.35 -7.67
N VAL A 68 -5.58 10.17 -7.76
CA VAL A 68 -5.65 11.34 -8.64
C VAL A 68 -6.04 12.56 -7.82
N LEU A 69 -5.30 13.66 -8.00
CA LEU A 69 -5.64 14.95 -7.42
C LEU A 69 -6.30 15.81 -8.48
N SER A 70 -7.53 16.24 -8.22
CA SER A 70 -8.32 17.12 -9.08
C SER A 70 -8.51 18.47 -8.40
N VAL A 71 -8.34 19.57 -9.12
CA VAL A 71 -8.62 20.92 -8.62
C VAL A 71 -9.99 21.34 -9.12
N MET A 72 -10.97 21.45 -8.23
CA MET A 72 -12.33 21.91 -8.56
C MET A 72 -12.52 23.37 -8.14
N GLU A 73 -13.61 24.00 -8.60
CA GLU A 73 -13.97 25.39 -8.23
C GLU A 73 -14.14 25.59 -6.72
N ARG A 74 -14.39 24.52 -5.95
CA ARG A 74 -14.51 24.52 -4.48
C ARG A 74 -13.21 24.16 -3.74
N GLY A 75 -12.09 24.03 -4.45
CA GLY A 75 -10.80 23.61 -3.91
C GLY A 75 -10.37 22.21 -4.40
N PRO A 76 -9.21 21.72 -3.95
CA PRO A 76 -8.69 20.43 -4.36
C PRO A 76 -9.45 19.27 -3.72
N VAL A 77 -9.55 18.18 -4.46
CA VAL A 77 -10.22 16.93 -4.11
C VAL A 77 -9.32 15.78 -4.57
N ALA A 78 -9.08 14.80 -3.70
CA ALA A 78 -8.37 13.59 -4.09
C ALA A 78 -9.35 12.43 -4.27
N GLU A 79 -9.18 11.70 -5.36
CA GLU A 79 -9.83 10.43 -5.60
C GLU A 79 -8.80 9.32 -5.43
N GLN A 80 -9.06 8.40 -4.52
CA GLN A 80 -8.22 7.22 -4.29
C GLN A 80 -8.98 5.97 -4.70
N ALA A 81 -8.42 5.21 -5.63
CA ALA A 81 -8.88 3.88 -5.96
C ALA A 81 -8.17 2.88 -5.03
N VAL A 82 -8.94 2.31 -4.10
CA VAL A 82 -8.42 1.45 -3.04
C VAL A 82 -9.20 0.14 -3.03
N GLN A 83 -8.53 -0.99 -2.95
CA GLN A 83 -9.15 -2.31 -2.80
C GLN A 83 -9.13 -2.76 -1.33
N ASN A 84 -10.04 -3.67 -0.94
CA ASN A 84 -9.86 -4.60 0.19
C ASN A 84 -9.20 -5.92 -0.26
N LEU A 85 -8.02 -6.28 0.25
CA LEU A 85 -7.47 -7.64 0.17
C LEU A 85 -7.92 -8.42 1.40
N PRO A 86 -8.81 -9.40 1.27
CA PRO A 86 -9.25 -10.20 2.41
C PRO A 86 -8.12 -11.08 3.00
N HIS A 87 -7.07 -11.38 2.22
CA HIS A 87 -5.99 -12.28 2.62
C HIS A 87 -4.64 -11.85 2.03
N LEU A 88 -3.85 -11.09 2.78
CA LEU A 88 -2.49 -10.72 2.37
C LEU A 88 -1.49 -11.81 2.78
N LYS A 89 -1.21 -12.73 1.86
CA LYS A 89 -0.04 -13.61 1.97
C LYS A 89 1.12 -12.96 1.21
N CYS A 90 1.91 -12.13 1.90
CA CYS A 90 3.13 -11.57 1.32
C CYS A 90 4.27 -12.57 1.50
N GLY A 91 4.84 -13.07 0.40
CA GLY A 91 6.19 -13.63 0.39
C GLY A 91 7.20 -12.50 0.28
N GLU A 92 8.16 -12.43 1.20
CA GLU A 92 9.34 -11.57 1.05
C GLU A 92 10.43 -12.32 0.25
N GLY A 93 11.04 -11.68 -0.75
CA GLY A 93 12.28 -12.15 -1.40
C GLY A 93 12.23 -12.25 -2.94
N ASP A 94 13.39 -11.96 -3.56
CA ASP A 94 13.93 -12.12 -4.95
C ASP A 94 13.02 -12.20 -6.20
N GLN A 95 11.75 -12.56 -6.11
CA GLN A 95 10.84 -12.71 -7.25
C GLN A 95 9.93 -11.48 -7.49
N LEU A 96 10.11 -10.41 -6.69
CA LEU A 96 9.44 -9.13 -6.90
C LEU A 96 9.80 -8.53 -8.27
N GLU A 97 11.08 -8.57 -8.65
CA GLU A 97 11.55 -8.11 -9.96
C GLU A 97 10.97 -8.95 -11.11
N SER A 98 10.77 -10.25 -10.90
CA SER A 98 10.14 -11.11 -11.91
C SER A 98 8.64 -10.84 -12.05
N ALA A 99 7.94 -10.52 -10.95
CA ALA A 99 6.54 -10.14 -10.97
C ALA A 99 6.33 -8.76 -11.63
N ASP A 100 7.21 -7.80 -11.33
CA ASP A 100 7.20 -6.46 -11.95
C ASP A 100 7.41 -6.53 -13.46
N ASN A 101 8.44 -7.26 -13.91
CA ASN A 101 8.71 -7.44 -15.33
C ASN A 101 7.59 -8.19 -16.04
N HIS A 102 6.98 -9.19 -15.38
CA HIS A 102 5.85 -9.91 -15.96
C HIS A 102 4.60 -9.02 -16.06
N GLY A 103 4.29 -8.23 -15.02
CA GLY A 103 3.19 -7.28 -15.02
C GLY A 103 3.34 -6.22 -16.10
N GLN A 104 4.56 -5.69 -16.27
CA GLN A 104 4.86 -4.74 -17.31
C GLN A 104 4.64 -5.32 -18.72
N ASN A 105 4.99 -6.59 -18.94
CA ASN A 105 4.92 -7.22 -20.26
C ASN A 105 3.51 -7.71 -20.62
N GLU A 106 2.77 -8.30 -19.68
CA GLU A 106 1.45 -8.89 -19.92
C GLU A 106 0.31 -7.88 -19.69
N CYS A 107 0.46 -6.97 -18.73
CA CYS A 107 -0.61 -6.09 -18.27
C CYS A 107 -0.33 -4.59 -18.49
N ALA A 108 0.87 -4.24 -18.99
CA ALA A 108 1.35 -2.86 -19.06
C ALA A 108 1.31 -2.12 -17.70
N ASP A 109 1.37 -2.88 -16.61
CA ASP A 109 1.37 -2.39 -15.23
C ASP A 109 2.32 -3.28 -14.40
N PRO A 110 3.49 -2.77 -13.97
CA PRO A 110 4.44 -3.57 -13.22
C PRO A 110 3.86 -4.02 -11.88
N GLN A 111 2.91 -3.25 -11.34
CA GLN A 111 2.32 -3.51 -10.04
C GLN A 111 1.11 -4.44 -10.11
N ALA A 112 0.73 -4.92 -11.29
CA ALA A 112 -0.47 -5.74 -11.53
C ALA A 112 -0.49 -7.02 -10.68
N PHE A 113 0.68 -7.65 -10.50
CA PHE A 113 0.85 -8.88 -9.73
C PHE A 113 1.37 -8.64 -8.31
N LEU A 114 1.43 -7.39 -7.86
CA LEU A 114 1.87 -7.04 -6.52
C LEU A 114 0.69 -6.77 -5.58
N ALA A 115 0.84 -7.16 -4.32
CA ALA A 115 -0.22 -7.01 -3.34
C ALA A 115 -0.39 -5.56 -2.85
N GLN A 116 0.69 -4.78 -2.82
CA GLN A 116 0.74 -3.34 -2.53
C GLN A 116 -0.15 -2.88 -1.36
N PRO A 117 0.08 -3.41 -0.15
CA PRO A 117 -0.67 -2.99 1.01
C PRO A 117 -0.48 -1.49 1.28
N LEU A 118 -1.59 -0.76 1.38
CA LEU A 118 -1.62 0.66 1.71
C LEU A 118 -1.26 0.86 3.18
N GLY A 119 -0.14 1.52 3.42
CA GLY A 119 0.28 2.00 4.73
C GLY A 119 -0.22 3.41 5.02
N VAL A 120 -0.23 3.77 6.30
CA VAL A 120 -0.45 5.13 6.78
C VAL A 120 0.70 5.54 7.70
N GLY A 121 1.10 6.80 7.61
CA GLY A 121 2.12 7.40 8.46
C GLY A 121 1.76 8.85 8.76
N ALA A 122 2.22 9.36 9.90
CA ALA A 122 1.92 10.71 10.34
C ALA A 122 3.19 11.46 10.76
N VAL A 123 3.35 12.68 10.27
CA VAL A 123 4.26 13.67 10.86
C VAL A 123 3.53 14.31 12.04
N MET A 124 3.83 13.87 13.25
CA MET A 124 3.19 14.37 14.47
C MET A 124 4.02 15.51 15.06
N ALA A 125 3.45 16.72 15.11
CA ALA A 125 4.05 17.88 15.74
C ALA A 125 3.57 18.04 17.19
N THR A 126 4.47 18.39 18.10
CA THR A 126 4.16 18.75 19.48
C THR A 126 3.79 20.23 19.59
N ALA A 127 3.22 20.65 20.73
CA ALA A 127 2.81 22.04 20.96
C ALA A 127 3.99 23.03 21.00
N ASP A 128 5.19 22.55 21.30
CA ASP A 128 6.45 23.29 21.29
C ASP A 128 7.21 23.22 19.95
N GLY A 129 6.64 22.56 18.94
CA GLY A 129 7.14 22.58 17.56
C GLY A 129 8.12 21.46 17.19
N ASP A 130 8.30 20.46 18.05
CA ASP A 130 9.10 19.28 17.75
C ASP A 130 8.31 18.23 16.95
N VAL A 131 9.02 17.34 16.26
CA VAL A 131 8.44 16.21 15.52
C VAL A 131 8.70 14.90 16.27
N VAL A 132 7.65 14.12 16.45
CA VAL A 132 7.74 12.81 17.12
C VAL A 132 8.34 11.77 16.17
N LEU A 133 9.39 11.11 16.63
CA LEU A 133 10.06 10.00 15.94
C LEU A 133 10.09 8.78 16.85
N LEU A 134 10.00 7.59 16.24
CA LEU A 134 10.08 6.31 16.93
C LEU A 134 11.41 5.64 16.58
N ARG A 135 12.12 5.13 17.59
CA ARG A 135 13.33 4.33 17.39
C ARG A 135 12.98 2.85 17.41
N ARG A 136 13.10 2.19 16.26
CA ARG A 136 13.08 0.73 16.11
C ARG A 136 14.52 0.25 15.85
N SER A 137 14.70 -0.80 15.05
CA SER A 137 15.99 -1.11 14.41
C SER A 137 16.50 0.07 13.57
N LEU A 138 15.59 0.86 12.98
CA LEU A 138 15.83 2.15 12.32
C LEU A 138 14.88 3.22 12.88
N LEU A 139 15.11 4.47 12.48
CA LEU A 139 14.21 5.59 12.82
C LEU A 139 12.93 5.49 11.97
N ASP A 140 11.78 5.76 12.59
CA ASP A 140 10.46 5.62 11.96
C ASP A 140 9.51 6.73 12.45
N ILE A 141 8.37 6.89 11.78
CA ILE A 141 7.27 7.78 12.18
C ILE A 141 6.09 6.97 12.73
N PRO A 142 5.20 7.57 13.54
CA PRO A 142 3.94 6.92 13.92
C PRO A 142 3.12 6.50 12.68
N GLY A 143 2.68 5.24 12.63
CA GLY A 143 2.01 4.68 11.47
C GLY A 143 1.63 3.21 11.59
N GLY A 144 1.15 2.63 10.49
CA GLY A 144 0.77 1.22 10.41
C GLY A 144 0.09 0.85 9.09
N HIS A 145 -0.48 -0.35 9.04
CA HIS A 145 -1.23 -0.84 7.88
C HIS A 145 -2.67 -1.20 8.32
N PRO A 146 -3.67 -0.37 8.00
CA PRO A 146 -5.06 -0.58 8.44
C PRO A 146 -5.67 -1.86 7.84
N GLU A 147 -6.64 -2.41 8.57
CA GLU A 147 -7.37 -3.62 8.17
C GLU A 147 -8.84 -3.28 7.87
N PRO A 148 -9.42 -3.80 6.78
CA PRO A 148 -10.86 -3.69 6.51
C PRO A 148 -11.72 -4.32 7.61
N LYS A 149 -12.91 -3.77 7.87
CA LYS A 149 -13.92 -4.31 8.81
C LYS A 149 -15.04 -5.03 8.08
#